data_AF-A0A350IGQ8-F1
#
_entry.id   AF-A0A350IGQ8-F1
#
_cell.length_a   1.000
_cell.length_b   1.000
_cell.length_c   1.000
_cell.angle_alpha   90.00
_cell.angle_beta   90.00
_cell.angle_gamma   90.00
#
_symmetry.space_group_name_H-M   'P 1'
#
loop_
_entity.id
_entity.type
_entity.pdbx_description
1 polymer ?
#
loop_
_entity_poly.entity_id
_entity_poly.type
_entity_poly.pdbx_seq_one_letter_code
_entity_poly.pdbx_strand_id
1 'polypeptide(L)' 'MRILVTGAAGFIGSRLLQKLAEEGHEVLG' A
#
# COMPACT_ATOMS: atom_id res chain seq x y z
N MET A 1 -3.85 -10.21 -3.06
CA MET A 1 -4.41 -10.37 -1.69
C MET A 1 -4.97 -9.03 -1.23
N ARG A 2 -5.92 -8.98 -0.27
CA ARG A 2 -6.44 -7.71 0.27
C ARG A 2 -5.60 -7.25 1.47
N ILE A 3 -5.07 -6.04 1.44
CA ILE A 3 -4.12 -5.51 2.44
C ILE A 3 -4.56 -4.12 2.92
N LEU A 4 -4.60 -3.93 4.25
CA LEU A 4 -4.76 -2.62 4.88
C LEU A 4 -3.39 -2.08 5.29
N VAL A 5 -3.06 -0.88 4.86
CA VAL A 5 -1.82 -0.17 5.23
C VAL A 5 -2.22 1.07 6.04
N THR A 6 -1.90 1.10 7.34
CA THR A 6 -2.13 2.31 8.15
C THR A 6 -1.01 3.32 7.96
N GLY A 7 -1.32 4.62 8.10
CA GLY A 7 -0.35 5.68 7.84
C GLY A 7 0.07 5.76 6.37
N ALA A 8 -0.82 5.36 5.44
CA ALA A 8 -0.48 5.21 4.03
C ALA A 8 -0.08 6.51 3.32
N ALA A 9 -0.53 7.66 3.83
CA ALA A 9 -0.11 8.97 3.33
C ALA A 9 1.32 9.38 3.79
N GLY A 10 1.95 8.60 4.66
CA GLY A 10 3.29 8.87 5.18
C GLY A 10 4.41 8.55 4.18
N PHE A 11 5.65 8.91 4.55
CA PHE A 11 6.86 8.71 3.72
C PHE A 11 7.06 7.24 3.32
N ILE A 12 6.85 6.30 4.25
CA ILE A 12 7.01 4.86 3.98
C ILE A 12 5.73 4.29 3.38
N GLY A 13 4.58 4.63 3.96
CA GLY A 13 3.27 4.10 3.53
C GLY A 13 2.97 4.33 2.05
N SER A 14 3.29 5.52 1.54
CA SER A 14 3.01 5.87 0.14
C SER A 14 3.77 5.01 -0.88
N ARG A 15 5.02 4.68 -0.59
CA ARG A 15 5.85 3.80 -1.43
C ARG A 15 5.49 2.33 -1.25
N LEU A 16 5.12 1.93 -0.04
CA LEU A 16 4.63 0.58 0.22
C LEU A 16 3.34 0.31 -0.56
N LEU A 17 2.38 1.25 -0.57
CA LEU A 17 1.17 1.15 -1.38
C LEU A 17 1.50 0.93 -2.86
N GLN A 18 2.39 1.76 -3.42
CA GLN A 18 2.78 1.66 -4.82
C GLN A 18 3.37 0.27 -5.13
N LYS A 19 4.30 -0.20 -4.28
CA LYS A 19 4.93 -1.51 -4.46
C LYS A 19 3.93 -2.67 -4.39
N LEU A 20 3.01 -2.63 -3.43
CA LEU A 20 1.98 -3.66 -3.27
C LEU A 20 0.98 -3.65 -4.44
N ALA A 21 0.61 -2.48 -4.95
CA ALA A 21 -0.25 -2.37 -6.12
C ALA A 21 0.44 -2.90 -7.39
N GLU A 22 1.73 -2.61 -7.60
CA GLU A 22 2.54 -3.15 -8.71
C GLU A 22 2.64 -4.68 -8.68
N GLU A 23 2.59 -5.29 -7.49
CA GLU A 23 2.57 -6.75 -7.31
C GLU A 23 1.17 -7.37 -7.52
N GLY A 24 0.15 -6.56 -7.84
CA GLY A 24 -1.22 -7.02 -8.10
C GLY A 24 -2.07 -7.24 -6.84
N HIS A 25 -1.68 -6.65 -5.70
CA HIS A 25 -2.50 -6.68 -4.49
C HIS A 25 -3.58 -5.60 -4.53
N GLU A 26 -4.72 -5.90 -3.91
CA GLU A 26 -5.78 -4.93 -3.68
C GLU A 26 -5.50 -4.26 -2.34
N VAL A 27 -5.12 -2.98 -2.38
CA VAL A 27 -4.57 -2.25 -1.23
C VAL A 27 -5.53 -1.17 -0.78
N LEU A 28 -5.79 -1.10 0.52
CA LEU A 28 -6.50 -0.01 1.18
C LEU A 28 -5.50 0.75 2.06
N GLY A 29 -5.32 2.04 1.80
CA GLY A 29 -4.45 2.93 2.57
C GLY A 29 -5.18 3.72 3.65
#